data_AF-A0A1V5RI05-F1
#
_entry.id   AF-A0A1V5RI05-F1
#
_cell.length_a   1.000
_cell.length_b   1.000
_cell.length_c   1.000
_cell.angle_alpha   90.00
_cell.angle_beta   90.00
_cell.angle_gamma   90.00
#
_symmetry.space_group_name_H-M   'P 1'
#
loop_
_entity.id
_entity.type
_entity.pdbx_description
1 polymer ?
#
loop_
_entity_poly.entity_id
_entity_poly.type
_entity_poly.pdbx_seq_one_letter_code
_entity_poly.pdbx_strand_id
1 'polypeptide(L)'
;MFQVRIGETILSPDVISAIATFVGVYIFTGLIGALILSFSGTDVFTSISASFLCLGNIGIGFAGVGPTDNFGFFPAFYKWVCSFLMLVGRLELFTVYVLFSKTFWKR
;
A
#
# COMPACT_ATOMS: atom_id res chain seq x y z
N MET A 1 -4.56 -31.16 1.09
CA MET A 1 -4.71 -29.96 1.94
C MET A 1 -3.31 -29.60 2.44
N PHE A 2 -2.66 -28.60 1.84
CA PHE A 2 -1.27 -28.27 2.17
C PHE A 2 -1.21 -27.66 3.59
N GLN A 3 -0.52 -28.33 4.51
CA GLN A 3 -0.32 -27.82 5.87
C GLN A 3 0.87 -26.87 5.86
N VAL A 4 0.61 -25.57 6.02
CA VAL A 4 1.65 -24.54 6.14
C VAL A 4 2.11 -24.52 7.60
N ARG A 5 3.39 -24.81 7.84
CA ARG A 5 4.02 -24.78 9.16
C ARG A 5 5.02 -23.63 9.23
N ILE A 6 4.98 -22.86 10.32
CA ILE A 6 6.05 -21.93 10.71
C ILE A 6 6.67 -22.50 11.99
N GLY A 7 7.89 -23.03 11.87
CA GLY A 7 8.56 -23.74 12.97
C GLY A 7 7.79 -24.99 13.42
N GLU A 8 7.51 -25.10 14.72
CA GLU A 8 6.74 -26.21 15.31
C GLU A 8 5.22 -25.98 15.33
N THR A 9 4.74 -24.79 14.99
CA THR A 9 3.31 -24.47 15.05
C THR A 9 2.59 -24.74 13.73
N ILE A 10 1.46 -25.44 13.80
CA ILE A 10 0.56 -25.68 12.67
C ILE A 10 -0.34 -24.45 12.58
N LEU A 11 -0.23 -23.69 11.49
CA LEU A 11 -1.05 -22.51 11.29
C LEU A 11 -2.50 -22.91 10.99
N SER A 12 -3.44 -22.33 11.73
CA SER A 12 -4.85 -22.45 11.41
C SER A 12 -5.15 -21.86 10.02
N PRO A 13 -6.03 -22.49 9.22
CA PRO A 13 -6.39 -21.99 7.91
C PRO A 13 -6.95 -20.56 7.93
N ASP A 14 -7.53 -20.11 9.05
CA ASP A 14 -7.98 -18.73 9.28
C ASP A 14 -6.85 -17.69 9.23
N VAL A 15 -5.63 -18.05 9.66
CA VAL A 15 -4.49 -17.14 9.61
C VAL A 15 -4.00 -16.99 8.17
N ILE A 16 -4.00 -18.08 7.42
CA ILE A 16 -3.59 -18.10 6.01
C ILE A 16 -4.56 -17.25 5.18
N SER A 17 -5.87 -17.36 5.41
CA SER A 17 -6.87 -16.53 4.73
C SER A 17 -6.73 -15.05 5.10
N ALA A 18 -6.47 -14.72 6.38
CA ALA A 18 -6.24 -13.34 6.82
C ALA A 18 -5.01 -12.71 6.15
N ILE A 19 -3.90 -13.44 6.01
CA ILE A 19 -2.69 -12.96 5.32
C ILE A 19 -2.98 -12.76 3.82
N ALA A 20 -3.69 -13.68 3.18
CA ALA A 20 -4.06 -13.55 1.77
C ALA A 20 -4.96 -12.31 1.54
N THR A 21 -5.94 -12.08 2.41
CA THR A 21 -6.76 -10.86 2.38
C THR A 21 -5.93 -9.61 2.58
N PHE A 22 -4.97 -9.62 3.50
CA PHE A 22 -4.05 -8.49 3.72
C PHE A 22 -3.25 -8.14 2.47
N VAL A 23 -2.63 -9.14 1.84
CA VAL A 23 -1.86 -8.93 0.60
C VAL A 23 -2.78 -8.42 -0.53
N GLY A 24 -3.99 -8.95 -0.63
CA GLY A 24 -4.98 -8.49 -1.60
C GLY A 24 -5.34 -7.01 -1.41
N VAL A 25 -5.63 -6.58 -0.19
CA VAL A 25 -5.95 -5.19 0.15
C VAL A 25 -4.74 -4.27 -0.07
N TYR A 26 -3.53 -4.73 0.22
CA TYR A 26 -2.29 -4.00 -0.04
C TYR A 26 -2.15 -3.65 -1.52
N ILE A 27 -2.27 -4.65 -2.38
CA ILE A 27 -2.17 -4.48 -3.83
C ILE A 27 -3.30 -3.59 -4.34
N PHE A 28 -4.54 -3.80 -3.86
CA PHE A 28 -5.69 -3.01 -4.27
C PHE A 28 -5.54 -1.52 -3.92
N THR A 29 -5.07 -1.22 -2.72
CA THR A 29 -4.81 0.16 -2.28
C THR A 29 -3.68 0.80 -3.09
N GLY A 30 -2.61 0.04 -3.36
CA GLY A 30 -1.52 0.48 -4.24
C GLY A 30 -1.98 0.78 -5.67
N LEU A 31 -2.87 -0.04 -6.23
CA LEU A 31 -3.45 0.19 -7.56
C LEU A 31 -4.35 1.44 -7.60
N ILE A 32 -5.19 1.65 -6.59
CA ILE A 32 -6.01 2.87 -6.48
C ILE A 32 -5.12 4.10 -6.38
N GLY A 33 -4.12 4.08 -5.51
CA GLY A 33 -3.16 5.19 -5.39
C GLY A 33 -2.46 5.49 -6.71
N ALA A 34 -2.05 4.44 -7.44
CA ALA A 34 -1.40 4.58 -8.74
C ALA A 34 -2.32 5.21 -9.79
N LEU A 35 -3.59 4.82 -9.80
CA LEU A 35 -4.60 5.39 -10.69
C LEU A 35 -4.82 6.87 -10.40
N ILE A 36 -4.96 7.24 -9.13
CA ILE A 36 -5.13 8.64 -8.69
C ILE A 36 -3.90 9.48 -9.07
N LEU A 37 -2.69 8.95 -8.89
CA LEU A 37 -1.45 9.63 -9.26
C LEU A 37 -1.33 9.78 -10.78
N SER A 38 -1.78 8.79 -11.55
CA SER A 38 -1.80 8.84 -13.02
C SER A 38 -2.69 9.95 -13.57
N PHE A 39 -3.75 10.36 -12.86
CA PHE A 39 -4.57 11.52 -13.25
C PHE A 39 -3.81 12.86 -13.15
N SER A 40 -2.71 12.90 -12.41
CA SER A 40 -1.87 14.10 -12.29
C SER A 40 -1.02 14.39 -13.54
N GLY A 41 -1.14 13.58 -14.60
CA GLY A 41 -0.42 13.76 -15.87
C GLY A 41 1.00 13.19 -15.86
N THR A 42 1.35 12.39 -14.86
CA THR A 42 2.66 11.76 -14.69
C THR A 42 2.67 10.38 -15.33
N ASP A 43 3.83 9.93 -15.82
CA ASP A 43 3.96 8.61 -16.46
C ASP A 43 3.33 7.50 -15.61
N VAL A 44 2.59 6.61 -16.27
CA VAL A 44 1.88 5.51 -15.61
C VAL A 44 2.85 4.63 -14.81
N PHE A 45 4.03 4.37 -15.38
CA PHE A 45 5.08 3.58 -14.73
C PHE A 45 5.64 4.26 -13.47
N THR A 46 5.82 5.57 -13.52
CA THR A 46 6.23 6.42 -12.39
C THR A 46 5.14 6.44 -11.30
N SER A 47 3.88 6.58 -11.70
CA SER A 47 2.72 6.64 -10.79
C SER A 47 2.48 5.33 -10.05
N ILE A 48 2.62 4.19 -10.73
CA ILE A 48 2.55 2.85 -10.12
C ILE A 48 3.69 2.67 -9.12
N SER A 49 4.91 2.97 -9.55
CA SER A 49 6.09 2.84 -8.69
C SER A 49 5.93 3.71 -7.43
N ALA A 50 5.63 5.00 -7.60
CA ALA A 50 5.44 5.95 -6.50
C ALA A 50 4.37 5.49 -5.51
N SER A 51 3.24 4.97 -6.00
CA SER A 51 2.17 4.47 -5.15
C SER A 51 2.63 3.33 -4.24
N PHE A 52 3.23 2.29 -4.81
CA PHE A 52 3.70 1.13 -4.04
C PHE A 52 4.82 1.48 -3.07
N LEU A 53 5.67 2.45 -3.40
CA LEU A 53 6.77 2.89 -2.56
C LEU A 53 6.33 3.81 -1.43
N CYS A 54 5.40 4.73 -1.70
CA CYS A 54 4.78 5.56 -0.69
C CYS A 54 3.99 4.67 0.28
N LEU A 55 3.23 3.70 -0.22
CA LEU A 55 2.52 2.72 0.61
C LEU A 55 3.50 1.85 1.41
N GLY A 56 4.59 1.38 0.80
CA GLY A 56 5.66 0.66 1.50
C GLY A 56 6.57 1.53 2.37
N ASN A 57 6.37 2.85 2.40
CA ASN A 57 7.25 3.83 3.04
C ASN A 57 8.76 3.66 2.70
N ILE A 58 9.06 3.27 1.47
CA ILE A 58 10.43 3.01 0.97
C ILE A 58 11.13 4.32 0.57
N GLY A 59 10.37 5.29 0.05
CA GLY A 59 10.84 6.64 -0.28
C GLY A 59 11.56 6.82 -1.62
N ILE A 60 12.12 5.77 -2.23
CA ILE A 60 12.88 5.84 -3.49
C ILE A 60 12.35 4.80 -4.48
N GLY A 61 12.24 5.16 -5.76
CA GLY A 61 11.55 4.36 -6.77
C GLY A 61 12.22 4.13 -8.10
N PHE A 62 11.38 3.80 -9.07
CA PHE A 62 11.75 3.64 -10.48
C PHE A 62 11.17 4.79 -11.31
N ALA A 63 11.80 5.06 -12.46
CA ALA A 63 11.47 6.17 -13.36
C ALA A 63 11.58 7.56 -12.70
N GLY A 64 10.62 8.45 -12.87
CA GLY A 64 10.67 9.84 -12.37
C GLY A 64 10.62 10.00 -10.85
N VAL A 65 10.67 8.89 -10.10
CA VAL A 65 10.84 8.85 -8.64
C VAL A 65 12.12 8.07 -8.26
N GLY A 66 13.03 7.90 -9.22
CA GLY A 66 14.29 7.22 -9.05
C GLY A 66 15.31 8.03 -8.25
N PRO A 67 16.44 7.43 -7.85
CA PRO A 67 17.49 8.11 -7.08
C PRO A 67 18.10 9.33 -7.80
N THR A 68 17.86 9.46 -9.11
CA THR A 68 18.30 10.60 -9.94
C THR A 68 17.26 11.73 -9.98
N ASP A 69 15.98 11.44 -9.72
CA ASP A 69 14.86 12.38 -9.84
C ASP A 69 14.25 12.71 -8.46
N ASN A 70 13.62 13.89 -8.36
CA ASN A 70 13.07 14.39 -7.11
C ASN A 70 11.55 14.54 -7.16
N PHE A 71 10.88 14.32 -6.03
CA PHE A 71 9.44 14.62 -5.88
C PHE A 71 9.09 16.12 -6.02
N GLY A 72 10.11 16.99 -6.11
CA GLY A 72 9.94 18.44 -6.23
C GLY A 72 9.23 18.85 -7.52
N PHE A 73 9.40 18.09 -8.61
CA PHE A 73 8.79 18.37 -9.91
C PHE A 73 7.29 18.02 -9.98
N PHE A 74 6.76 17.32 -8.97
CA PHE A 74 5.36 16.93 -8.97
C PHE A 74 4.41 18.02 -8.46
N PRO A 75 3.18 18.09 -9.02
CA PRO A 75 2.13 19.00 -8.55
C PRO A 75 1.82 18.83 -7.06
N ALA A 76 1.28 19.88 -6.43
CA ALA A 76 0.89 19.83 -5.02
C ALA A 76 -0.10 18.69 -4.69
N PHE A 77 -1.00 18.38 -5.63
CA PHE A 77 -1.95 17.27 -5.52
C PHE A 77 -1.26 15.91 -5.40
N TYR A 78 -0.25 15.66 -6.23
CA TYR A 78 0.52 14.41 -6.22
C TYR A 78 1.21 14.18 -4.86
N LYS A 79 1.80 15.24 -4.29
CA LYS A 79 2.46 15.19 -2.97
C LYS A 79 1.48 14.90 -1.84
N TRP A 80 0.27 15.47 -1.90
CA TRP A 80 -0.79 15.19 -0.94
C TRP A 80 -1.22 13.72 -0.96
N VAL A 81 -1.42 13.17 -2.16
CA VAL A 81 -1.77 11.76 -2.35
C VAL A 81 -0.66 10.83 -1.83
N CYS A 82 0.61 11.10 -2.18
CA CYS A 82 1.72 10.28 -1.67
C CYS A 82 1.86 10.37 -0.14
N SER A 83 1.66 11.56 0.45
CA SER A 83 1.70 11.73 1.91
C SER A 83 0.60 10.93 2.60
N PHE A 84 -0.62 10.95 2.06
CA PHE A 84 -1.71 10.10 2.56
C PHE A 84 -1.38 8.62 2.43
N LEU A 85 -0.79 8.21 1.31
CA LEU A 85 -0.40 6.82 1.07
C LEU A 85 0.72 6.35 2.01
N MET A 86 1.68 7.24 2.34
CA MET A 86 2.70 6.99 3.36
C MET A 86 2.10 6.83 4.75
N LEU A 87 1.14 7.67 5.13
CA LEU A 87 0.44 7.54 6.42
C LEU A 87 -0.30 6.20 6.51
N VAL A 88 -1.05 5.83 5.47
CA VAL A 88 -1.75 4.55 5.38
C VAL A 88 -0.78 3.37 5.47
N GLY A 89 0.36 3.45 4.79
CA GLY A 89 1.42 2.46 4.88
C GLY A 89 2.04 2.34 6.27
N ARG A 90 2.30 3.48 6.91
CA ARG A 90 3.03 3.55 8.19
C ARG A 90 2.16 3.15 9.37
N LEU A 91 0.84 3.35 9.26
CA LEU A 91 -0.13 2.88 10.24
C LEU A 91 -0.39 1.37 10.17
N GLU A 92 0.23 0.64 9.23
CA GLU A 92 -0.12 -0.73 8.84
C GLU A 92 -1.56 -0.83 8.31
N LEU A 93 -1.72 -1.39 7.10
CA LEU A 93 -3.02 -1.47 6.43
C LEU A 93 -4.10 -2.13 7.30
N PHE A 94 -3.72 -3.06 8.17
CA PHE A 94 -4.67 -3.74 9.05
C PHE A 94 -5.31 -2.79 10.06
N THR A 95 -4.60 -1.79 10.60
CA THR A 95 -5.21 -0.84 11.57
C THR A 95 -6.17 0.11 10.87
N VAL A 96 -5.83 0.57 9.66
CA VAL A 96 -6.71 1.42 8.84
C VAL A 96 -7.94 0.63 8.41
N TYR A 97 -7.78 -0.62 7.97
CA TYR A 97 -8.91 -1.46 7.57
C TYR A 97 -9.78 -1.87 8.77
N VAL A 98 -9.18 -2.07 9.95
CA VAL A 98 -9.91 -2.28 11.22
C VAL A 98 -10.72 -1.04 11.59
N LEU A 99 -10.20 0.17 11.36
CA LEU A 99 -10.94 1.42 11.58
C LEU A 99 -12.21 1.52 10.70
N PHE A 100 -12.13 1.06 9.46
CA PHE A 100 -13.28 1.00 8.54
C PHE A 100 -14.18 -0.22 8.75
N SER A 101 -13.74 -1.21 9.53
CA SER A 101 -14.56 -2.38 9.85
C SER A 101 -15.58 -2.05 10.94
N LYS A 102 -16.87 -2.17 10.60
CA LYS A 102 -17.99 -1.98 11.55
C LYS A 102 -17.86 -2.80 12.83
N THR A 103 -17.12 -3.91 12.82
CA THR A 103 -16.89 -4.75 13.99
C THR A 103 -16.12 -4.02 15.10
N PHE A 104 -15.24 -3.06 14.75
CA PHE A 104 -14.51 -2.25 15.73
C PHE A 104 -15.39 -1.18 16.38
N TRP A 105 -16.27 -0.54 15.60
CA TRP A 105 -17.19 0.51 16.10
C TRP A 105 -18.44 -0.02 16.80
N LYS A 106 -18.66 -1.34 16.86
CA LYS A 106 -19.85 -1.94 17.48
C LYS A 106 -19.62 -2.49 18.89
N ARG A 107 -18.66 -1.95 19.63
CA ARG A 107 -18.58 -2.07 21.08
C ARG A 107 -18.45 -0.72 21.74
#